data_AF-A0A9Q0DQQ8-F1
#
_entry.id   AF-A0A9Q0DQQ8-F1
#
_cell.length_a   1.000
_cell.length_b   1.000
_cell.length_c   1.000
_cell.angle_alpha   90.00
_cell.angle_beta   90.00
_cell.angle_gamma   90.00
#
_symmetry.space_group_name_H-M   'P 1'
#
loop_
_entity.id
_entity.type
_entity.pdbx_description
1 polymer ?
#
loop_
_entity_poly.entity_id
_entity_poly.type
_entity_poly.pdbx_seq_one_letter_code
_entity_poly.pdbx_strand_id
1 'polypeptide(L)'
;RLQSRYELLVDFLSEMLSVSPDDVSVFSLAEVQERTLDVRFAVRAGQSYLQPEKLHGYLAAHKQKVFVNLLFKDELKLQSFLQVNVSQVRVDECPRSDCAGTSGCTTALNVRDTPTVVDCGPMGLVSVTVESTAVCTCPGRDHTHQTCGTYPRNPCFNGGTCLDTLSGY
;
A
#
# COMPACT_ATOMS: atom_id res chain seq x y z
N ARG A 1 1.09 -19.37 23.17
CA ARG A 1 1.62 -19.47 21.79
C ARG A 1 2.15 -18.09 21.44
N LEU A 2 3.42 -17.96 21.05
CA LEU A 2 3.95 -16.66 20.59
C LEU A 2 3.34 -16.38 19.22
N GLN A 3 2.60 -15.28 19.11
CA GLN A 3 1.97 -14.85 17.87
C GLN A 3 2.94 -13.91 17.13
N SER A 4 3.11 -14.13 15.83
CA SER A 4 3.97 -13.30 14.99
C SER A 4 3.35 -11.92 14.76
N ARG A 5 4.18 -10.92 14.43
CA ARG A 5 3.69 -9.57 14.03
C ARG A 5 2.76 -9.62 12.82
N TYR A 6 2.97 -10.60 11.93
CA TYR A 6 2.09 -10.86 10.80
C TYR A 6 0.69 -11.29 11.27
N GLU A 7 0.61 -12.30 12.14
CA GLU A 7 -0.67 -12.78 12.68
C GLU A 7 -1.39 -11.67 13.46
N LEU A 8 -0.66 -10.84 14.21
CA LEU A 8 -1.22 -9.68 14.91
C LEU A 8 -1.78 -8.62 13.94
N LEU A 9 -1.11 -8.38 12.80
CA LEU A 9 -1.63 -7.48 11.76
C LEU A 9 -2.94 -8.01 11.18
N VAL A 10 -2.96 -9.30 10.83
CA VAL A 10 -4.10 -9.97 10.23
C VAL A 10 -5.29 -9.96 11.17
N ASP A 11 -5.11 -10.34 12.45
CA ASP A 11 -6.17 -10.33 13.45
C ASP A 11 -6.76 -8.93 13.63
N PHE A 12 -5.91 -7.91 13.73
CA PHE A 12 -6.36 -6.53 13.88
C PHE A 12 -7.18 -6.06 12.68
N LEU A 13 -6.71 -6.29 11.45
CA LEU A 13 -7.43 -5.90 10.24
C LEU A 13 -8.76 -6.65 10.13
N SER A 14 -8.78 -7.92 10.52
CA SER A 14 -9.97 -8.77 10.51
C SER A 14 -11.02 -8.29 11.51
N GLU A 15 -10.63 -7.99 12.75
CA GLU A 15 -11.52 -7.46 13.78
C GLU A 15 -12.08 -6.10 13.36
N MET A 16 -11.21 -5.16 12.94
CA MET A 16 -11.65 -3.81 12.59
C MET A 16 -12.57 -3.76 11.38
N LEU A 17 -12.29 -4.57 10.36
CA LEU A 17 -13.07 -4.57 9.11
C LEU A 17 -14.21 -5.59 9.14
N SER A 18 -14.31 -6.38 10.22
CA SER A 18 -15.30 -7.45 10.39
C SER A 18 -15.26 -8.45 9.22
N VAL A 19 -14.06 -8.91 8.88
CA VAL A 19 -13.79 -9.90 7.82
C VAL A 19 -13.07 -11.13 8.39
N SER A 20 -12.98 -12.22 7.62
CA SER A 20 -12.16 -13.37 8.02
C SER A 20 -10.66 -13.03 7.96
N PRO A 21 -9.83 -13.59 8.86
CA PRO A 21 -8.36 -13.60 8.70
C PRO A 21 -7.90 -14.06 7.32
N ASP A 22 -8.59 -15.05 6.73
CA ASP A 22 -8.29 -15.59 5.41
C ASP A 22 -8.59 -14.59 4.27
N ASP A 23 -9.36 -13.54 4.55
CA ASP A 23 -9.69 -12.48 3.59
C ASP A 23 -8.66 -11.34 3.59
N VAL A 24 -7.67 -11.37 4.49
CA VAL A 24 -6.55 -10.42 4.53
C VAL A 24 -5.34 -11.03 3.81
N SER A 25 -4.91 -10.42 2.72
CA SER A 25 -3.77 -10.87 1.93
C SER A 25 -2.66 -9.84 1.93
N VAL A 26 -1.54 -10.15 2.58
CA VAL A 26 -0.29 -9.35 2.47
C VAL A 26 0.47 -9.85 1.25
N PHE A 27 0.67 -8.99 0.26
CA PHE A 27 1.25 -9.38 -1.04
C PHE A 27 2.61 -8.72 -1.33
N SER A 28 3.03 -7.73 -0.54
CA SER A 28 4.35 -7.10 -0.67
C SER A 28 4.88 -6.66 0.69
N LEU A 29 6.15 -6.96 0.94
CA LEU A 29 6.94 -6.49 2.07
C LEU A 29 8.26 -5.93 1.53
N ALA A 30 8.57 -4.68 1.82
CA ALA A 30 9.80 -4.04 1.37
C ALA A 30 10.45 -3.25 2.50
N GLU A 31 11.74 -3.48 2.77
CA GLU A 31 12.50 -2.60 3.66
C GLU A 31 12.84 -1.32 2.89
N VAL A 32 12.29 -0.20 3.34
CA VAL A 32 12.46 1.10 2.67
C VAL A 32 13.55 1.95 3.31
N GLN A 33 13.77 1.76 4.61
CA GLN A 33 14.80 2.39 5.43
C GLN A 33 15.14 1.46 6.60
N GLU A 34 16.27 1.67 7.27
CA GLU A 34 16.63 0.87 8.45
C GLU A 34 15.45 0.77 9.43
N ARG A 35 15.07 -0.47 9.76
CA ARG A 35 14.00 -0.78 10.71
C ARG A 35 12.60 -0.28 10.29
N THR A 36 12.40 0.05 9.01
CA THR A 36 11.11 0.49 8.46
C THR A 36 10.69 -0.43 7.32
N LEU A 37 9.52 -1.05 7.47
CA LEU A 37 8.94 -1.97 6.50
C LEU A 37 7.71 -1.32 5.84
N ASP A 38 7.72 -1.22 4.52
CA ASP A 38 6.50 -0.98 3.73
C ASP A 38 5.74 -2.31 3.60
N VAL A 39 4.47 -2.29 4.01
CA VAL A 39 3.59 -3.46 4.01
C VAL A 39 2.40 -3.16 3.13
N ARG A 40 2.20 -3.97 2.09
CA ARG A 40 1.05 -3.83 1.18
C ARG A 40 0.16 -5.03 1.25
N PHE A 41 -1.12 -4.74 1.39
CA PHE A 41 -2.14 -5.74 1.63
C PHE A 41 -3.42 -5.38 0.90
N ALA A 42 -4.22 -6.40 0.65
CA ALA A 42 -5.58 -6.30 0.13
C ALA A 42 -6.51 -7.03 1.07
N VAL A 43 -7.75 -6.54 1.19
CA VAL A 43 -8.78 -7.15 2.03
C VAL A 43 -9.98 -7.48 1.17
N ARG A 44 -10.45 -8.72 1.25
CA ARG A 44 -11.69 -9.16 0.61
C ARG A 44 -12.86 -8.95 1.56
N ALA A 45 -14.01 -8.54 1.02
CA ALA A 45 -15.28 -8.54 1.73
C ALA A 45 -16.32 -9.20 0.82
N GLY A 46 -16.71 -10.43 1.17
CA GLY A 46 -17.53 -11.27 0.30
C GLY A 46 -16.80 -11.62 -1.00
N GLN A 47 -17.38 -11.25 -2.15
CA GLN A 47 -16.82 -11.58 -3.47
C GLN A 47 -15.89 -10.51 -4.06
N SER A 48 -15.71 -9.37 -3.38
CA SER A 48 -14.96 -8.22 -3.90
C SER A 48 -13.86 -7.76 -2.96
N TYR A 49 -12.84 -7.09 -3.50
CA TYR A 49 -11.81 -6.42 -2.70
C TYR A 49 -12.32 -5.05 -2.21
N LEU A 50 -11.98 -4.71 -0.97
CA LEU A 50 -12.20 -3.37 -0.43
C LEU A 50 -11.35 -2.35 -1.18
N GLN A 51 -11.96 -1.20 -1.49
CA GLN A 51 -11.27 -0.11 -2.16
C GLN A 51 -10.14 0.46 -1.29
N PRO A 52 -8.98 0.83 -1.87
CA PRO A 52 -7.88 1.44 -1.15
C PRO A 52 -8.29 2.68 -0.35
N GLU A 53 -9.18 3.51 -0.89
CA GLU A 53 -9.67 4.74 -0.23
C GLU A 53 -10.37 4.43 1.09
N LYS A 54 -11.16 3.35 1.10
CA LYS A 54 -11.82 2.85 2.30
C LYS A 54 -10.75 2.42 3.31
N LEU A 55 -9.84 1.53 2.91
CA LEU A 55 -8.77 1.02 3.80
C LEU A 55 -7.90 2.14 4.36
N HIS A 56 -7.50 3.10 3.53
CA HIS A 56 -6.73 4.28 3.95
C HIS A 56 -7.53 5.13 4.94
N GLY A 57 -8.81 5.39 4.68
CA GLY A 57 -9.68 6.12 5.59
C GLY A 57 -9.80 5.44 6.95
N TYR A 58 -10.00 4.11 6.97
CA TYR A 58 -10.05 3.34 8.20
C TYR A 58 -8.73 3.40 8.98
N LEU A 59 -7.60 3.13 8.32
CA LEU A 59 -6.29 3.20 8.97
C LEU A 59 -5.95 4.61 9.46
N ALA A 60 -6.30 5.65 8.71
CA ALA A 60 -6.09 7.04 9.09
C ALA A 60 -6.95 7.44 10.30
N ALA A 61 -8.23 7.05 10.35
CA ALA A 61 -9.11 7.31 11.49
C ALA A 61 -8.63 6.61 12.77
N HIS A 62 -7.99 5.45 12.62
CA HIS A 62 -7.42 4.69 13.74
C HIS A 62 -5.93 5.00 13.96
N LYS A 63 -5.36 5.96 13.21
CA LYS A 63 -3.95 6.38 13.32
C LYS A 63 -3.62 7.04 14.67
N GLN A 64 -4.61 7.57 15.39
CA GLN A 64 -4.42 8.08 16.76
C GLN A 64 -4.51 6.98 17.84
N LYS A 65 -5.17 5.84 17.58
CA LYS A 65 -4.97 4.58 18.34
C LYS A 65 -3.61 3.91 18.03
N VAL A 66 -2.84 4.58 17.17
CA VAL A 66 -1.51 4.26 16.65
C VAL A 66 -0.55 5.40 16.98
N PHE A 67 -0.84 6.28 17.93
CA PHE A 67 0.16 7.20 18.50
C PHE A 67 -0.31 7.65 19.88
N VAL A 68 -0.06 6.85 20.93
CA VAL A 68 -0.19 7.35 22.31
C VAL A 68 0.94 6.82 23.16
N ASN A 69 1.88 7.70 23.46
CA ASN A 69 2.50 7.71 24.78
C ASN A 69 1.68 8.69 25.63
N LEU A 70 1.22 8.19 26.79
CA LEU A 70 0.62 8.89 27.93
C LEU A 70 -0.91 9.09 27.96
N LEU A 71 -1.49 8.32 28.90
CA LEU A 71 -2.64 8.59 29.77
C LEU A 71 -4.06 8.33 29.21
N PHE A 72 -4.80 7.58 30.05
CA PHE A 72 -6.21 7.22 30.03
C PHE A 72 -6.61 5.88 29.39
N LYS A 73 -7.33 5.11 30.22
CA LYS A 73 -7.88 3.78 30.00
C LYS A 73 -8.80 3.77 28.76
N ASP A 74 -8.78 2.66 28.04
CA ASP A 74 -9.74 2.21 27.00
C ASP A 74 -9.57 2.59 25.52
N GLU A 75 -8.42 3.12 25.06
CA GLU A 75 -8.19 3.36 23.61
C GLU A 75 -6.78 3.01 23.07
N LEU A 76 -6.16 1.92 23.53
CA LEU A 76 -4.88 1.41 22.99
C LEU A 76 -5.10 0.03 22.35
N LYS A 77 -5.12 -0.06 21.01
CA LYS A 77 -5.24 -1.40 20.40
C LYS A 77 -4.31 -1.71 19.23
N LEU A 78 -3.73 -0.78 18.48
CA LEU A 78 -2.88 -1.19 17.34
C LEU A 78 -1.38 -1.14 17.63
N GLN A 79 -0.85 0.01 18.04
CA GLN A 79 0.58 0.13 18.42
C GLN A 79 0.94 -0.75 19.61
N SER A 80 0.03 -0.86 20.58
CA SER A 80 0.17 -1.75 21.73
C SER A 80 0.17 -3.23 21.33
N PHE A 81 -0.63 -3.58 20.32
CA PHE A 81 -0.81 -4.97 19.89
C PHE A 81 0.32 -5.45 19.00
N LEU A 82 0.74 -4.66 18.00
CA LEU A 82 1.88 -5.03 17.13
C LEU A 82 3.25 -4.61 17.66
N GLN A 83 3.33 -3.69 18.62
CA GLN A 83 4.58 -3.12 19.15
C GLN A 83 5.47 -2.51 18.04
N VAL A 84 4.86 -1.83 17.06
CA VAL A 84 5.55 -1.15 15.94
C VAL A 84 5.00 0.25 15.73
N ASN A 85 5.84 1.19 15.27
CA ASN A 85 5.41 2.53 14.92
C ASN A 85 4.97 2.59 13.45
N VAL A 86 3.79 3.15 13.17
CA VAL A 86 3.32 3.40 11.80
C VAL A 86 3.65 4.83 11.43
N SER A 87 4.59 5.02 10.51
CA SER A 87 5.02 6.33 10.04
C SER A 87 4.02 6.94 9.04
N GLN A 88 3.52 6.13 8.11
CA GLN A 88 2.63 6.57 7.04
C GLN A 88 1.53 5.54 6.75
N VAL A 89 0.38 6.07 6.35
CA VAL A 89 -0.74 5.32 5.73
C VAL A 89 -0.93 5.99 4.40
N ARG A 90 -0.91 5.21 3.30
CA ARG A 90 -0.67 5.71 1.94
C ARG A 90 0.72 6.35 1.85
N VAL A 91 1.68 5.58 1.35
CA VAL A 91 3.06 6.03 1.17
C VAL A 91 3.09 7.14 0.10
N ASP A 92 3.63 8.30 0.48
CA ASP A 92 3.83 9.44 -0.41
C ASP A 92 5.31 9.84 -0.40
N GLU A 93 5.96 9.70 -1.55
CA GLU A 93 7.38 10.00 -1.75
C GLU A 93 7.64 11.48 -2.06
N CYS A 94 6.61 12.21 -2.49
CA CYS A 94 6.72 13.61 -2.87
C CYS A 94 7.31 14.53 -1.78
N PRO A 95 6.95 14.40 -0.49
CA PRO A 95 7.54 15.22 0.58
C PRO A 95 9.04 15.03 0.77
N ARG A 96 9.60 13.91 0.27
CA ARG A 96 11.02 13.55 0.39
C ARG A 96 11.81 13.79 -0.90
N SER A 97 11.13 14.04 -2.02
CA SER A 97 11.76 14.28 -3.31
C SER A 97 12.00 15.77 -3.56
N ASP A 98 13.15 16.10 -4.13
CA ASP A 98 13.40 17.46 -4.64
C ASP A 98 12.77 17.62 -6.03
N CYS A 99 11.55 18.14 -6.05
CA CYS A 99 10.82 18.47 -7.27
C CYS A 99 10.85 19.99 -7.56
N ALA A 100 11.85 20.72 -7.07
CA ALA A 100 11.94 22.17 -7.27
C ALA A 100 11.93 22.54 -8.77
N GLY A 101 11.14 23.55 -9.13
CA GLY A 101 11.01 24.01 -10.52
C GLY A 101 10.13 23.15 -11.42
N THR A 102 9.52 22.08 -10.90
CA THR A 102 8.51 21.30 -11.62
C THR A 102 7.10 21.78 -11.32
N SER A 103 6.15 21.37 -12.15
CA SER A 103 4.75 21.79 -12.03
C SER A 103 3.89 20.97 -11.07
N GLY A 104 4.45 19.92 -10.50
CA GLY A 104 3.71 18.99 -9.67
C GLY A 104 4.58 17.82 -9.25
N CYS A 105 4.09 17.09 -8.25
CA CYS A 105 4.65 15.82 -7.86
C CYS A 105 3.49 14.85 -7.62
N THR A 106 3.65 13.63 -8.09
CA THR A 106 2.79 12.51 -7.71
C THR A 106 3.63 11.32 -7.29
N THR A 107 3.10 10.49 -6.40
CA THR A 107 3.72 9.21 -6.06
C THR A 107 3.15 8.12 -6.95
N ALA A 108 4.02 7.47 -7.71
CA ALA A 108 3.67 6.37 -8.59
C ALA A 108 4.15 5.03 -8.01
N LEU A 109 3.32 4.00 -8.17
CA LEU A 109 3.65 2.63 -7.79
C LEU A 109 4.06 1.84 -9.03
N ASN A 110 5.24 1.24 -8.99
CA ASN A 110 5.76 0.39 -10.05
C ASN A 110 5.76 -1.07 -9.58
N VAL A 111 5.11 -1.94 -10.33
CA VAL A 111 5.05 -3.39 -10.06
C VAL A 111 6.01 -4.09 -11.00
N ARG A 112 6.97 -4.85 -10.46
CA ARG A 112 7.95 -5.60 -11.28
C ARG A 112 7.57 -7.07 -11.41
N ASP A 113 7.92 -7.64 -12.56
CA ASP A 113 7.73 -9.06 -12.87
C ASP A 113 8.72 -9.97 -12.08
N THR A 114 9.76 -9.39 -11.48
CA THR A 114 10.69 -10.12 -10.59
C THR A 114 10.07 -10.19 -9.19
N PRO A 115 9.95 -11.37 -8.55
CA PRO A 115 9.44 -11.47 -7.18
C PRO A 115 10.50 -11.05 -6.15
N THR A 116 10.06 -10.51 -5.00
CA THR A 116 10.91 -10.26 -3.83
C THR A 116 10.82 -11.45 -2.88
N VAL A 117 11.94 -11.89 -2.33
CA VAL A 117 11.97 -12.88 -1.26
C VAL A 117 12.37 -12.19 0.03
N VAL A 118 11.51 -12.29 1.05
CA VAL A 118 11.81 -11.82 2.40
C VAL A 118 12.04 -13.06 3.26
N ASP A 119 13.30 -13.28 3.65
CA ASP A 119 13.71 -14.37 4.52
C ASP A 119 13.79 -13.89 5.98
N CYS A 120 13.11 -14.59 6.87
CA CYS A 120 13.15 -14.37 8.31
C CYS A 120 13.40 -15.70 9.04
N GLY A 121 14.42 -16.45 8.60
CA GLY A 121 14.89 -17.68 9.25
C GLY A 121 13.98 -18.88 8.95
N PRO A 122 13.17 -19.37 9.91
CA PRO A 122 12.27 -20.49 9.66
C PRO A 122 11.09 -20.16 8.72
N MET A 123 10.89 -18.90 8.35
CA MET A 123 9.80 -18.46 7.45
C MET A 123 10.38 -17.60 6.34
N GLY A 124 10.04 -17.94 5.09
CA GLY A 124 10.30 -17.11 3.91
C GLY A 124 8.97 -16.70 3.27
N LEU A 125 8.86 -15.43 2.87
CA LEU A 125 7.73 -14.92 2.10
C LEU A 125 8.21 -14.57 0.69
N VAL A 126 7.54 -15.11 -0.33
CA VAL A 126 7.70 -14.65 -1.72
C VAL A 126 6.59 -13.64 -1.99
N SER A 127 6.96 -12.45 -2.43
CA SER A 127 6.04 -11.33 -2.59
C SER A 127 6.17 -10.69 -3.98
N VAL A 128 5.15 -9.93 -4.36
CA VAL A 128 5.21 -9.07 -5.55
C VAL A 128 6.20 -7.95 -5.25
N THR A 129 7.10 -7.65 -6.19
CA THR A 129 7.97 -6.48 -6.05
C THR A 129 7.18 -5.24 -6.41
N VAL A 130 6.97 -4.37 -5.42
CA VAL A 130 6.34 -3.07 -5.63
C VAL A 130 7.23 -1.97 -5.10
N GLU A 131 7.55 -1.02 -5.97
CA GLU A 131 8.36 0.15 -5.65
C GLU A 131 7.48 1.41 -5.68
N SER A 132 7.72 2.31 -4.73
CA SER A 132 7.09 3.64 -4.71
C SER A 132 8.13 4.67 -5.16
N THR A 133 7.77 5.55 -6.09
CA THR A 133 8.67 6.60 -6.58
C THR A 133 7.94 7.92 -6.73
N ALA A 134 8.63 9.02 -6.44
CA ALA A 134 8.15 10.35 -6.76
C ALA A 134 8.33 10.63 -8.25
N VAL A 135 7.28 11.12 -8.89
CA VAL A 135 7.27 11.57 -10.28
C VAL A 135 7.02 13.07 -10.26
N CYS A 136 8.07 13.85 -10.49
CA CYS A 136 8.03 15.32 -10.49
C CYS A 136 7.45 15.87 -11.81
N THR A 137 6.23 15.47 -12.14
CA THR A 137 5.44 16.00 -13.25
C THR A 137 4.00 16.22 -12.79
N CYS A 138 3.17 16.81 -13.63
CA CYS A 138 1.73 16.87 -13.40
C CYS A 138 1.04 15.94 -14.40
N PRO A 139 0.78 14.66 -14.08
CA PRO A 139 0.27 13.71 -15.08
C PRO A 139 -1.02 14.17 -15.76
N GLY A 140 -1.96 14.77 -15.03
CA GLY A 140 -3.19 15.28 -15.64
C GLY A 140 -2.99 16.35 -16.72
N ARG A 141 -1.84 17.02 -16.73
CA ARG A 141 -1.47 18.01 -17.75
C ARG A 141 -0.43 17.50 -18.74
N ASP A 142 0.55 16.75 -18.23
CA ASP A 142 1.76 16.37 -18.95
C ASP A 142 1.65 14.97 -19.59
N HIS A 143 0.79 14.09 -19.06
CA HIS A 143 0.43 12.83 -19.73
C HIS A 143 -0.65 13.09 -20.78
N THR A 144 -0.23 13.12 -22.03
CA THR A 144 -1.13 12.82 -23.14
C THR A 144 -1.31 11.31 -23.15
N HIS A 145 -2.54 10.84 -22.94
CA HIS A 145 -2.86 9.44 -23.17
C HIS A 145 -2.56 9.15 -24.65
N GLN A 146 -1.67 8.20 -24.90
CA GLN A 146 -1.31 7.83 -26.26
C GLN A 146 -2.31 6.80 -26.77
N THR A 147 -2.19 6.36 -28.02
CA THR A 147 -3.01 5.22 -28.48
C THR A 147 -2.58 3.93 -27.78
N CYS A 148 -3.49 2.97 -27.64
CA CYS A 148 -3.26 1.66 -27.05
C CYS A 148 -2.03 0.95 -27.65
N GLY A 149 -1.81 1.10 -28.96
CA GLY A 149 -0.69 0.48 -29.68
C GLY A 149 0.70 1.03 -29.33
N THR A 150 0.79 2.17 -28.63
CA THR A 150 2.08 2.76 -28.24
C THR A 150 2.67 2.10 -26.99
N TYR A 151 1.83 1.42 -26.21
CA TYR A 151 2.26 0.74 -24.99
C TYR A 151 2.70 -0.69 -25.30
N PRO A 152 3.83 -1.16 -24.74
CA PRO A 152 4.32 -2.53 -24.96
C PRO A 152 3.40 -3.60 -24.35
N ARG A 153 2.51 -3.21 -23.43
CA ARG A 153 1.47 -4.05 -22.82
C ARG A 153 0.20 -3.22 -22.65
N ASN A 154 -0.95 -3.89 -22.50
CA ASN A 154 -2.23 -3.23 -22.22
C ASN A 154 -2.09 -2.33 -20.97
N PRO A 155 -2.26 -1.01 -21.10
CA PRO A 155 -2.07 -0.07 -20.00
C PRO A 155 -3.19 -0.13 -18.95
N CYS A 156 -4.29 -0.83 -19.23
CA CYS A 156 -5.40 -1.01 -18.29
C CYS A 156 -5.11 -2.16 -17.31
N PHE A 157 -5.19 -1.87 -16.01
CA PHE A 157 -5.05 -2.87 -14.96
C PHE A 157 -6.33 -3.71 -14.77
N ASN A 158 -6.23 -4.82 -14.02
CA ASN A 158 -7.35 -5.67 -13.59
C ASN A 158 -8.19 -6.26 -14.73
N GLY A 159 -7.57 -6.62 -15.86
CA GLY A 159 -8.27 -7.20 -17.02
C GLY A 159 -9.06 -6.17 -17.82
N GLY A 160 -8.84 -4.86 -17.59
CA GLY A 160 -9.40 -3.81 -18.43
C GLY A 160 -8.94 -3.95 -19.87
N THR A 161 -9.78 -3.51 -20.81
CA THR A 161 -9.46 -3.48 -22.24
C THR A 161 -9.15 -2.06 -22.65
N CYS A 162 -7.98 -1.85 -23.26
CA CYS A 162 -7.60 -0.57 -23.81
C CYS A 162 -8.39 -0.28 -25.09
N LEU A 163 -8.98 0.91 -25.20
CA LEU A 163 -9.74 1.36 -26.37
C LEU A 163 -9.27 2.76 -26.77
N ASP A 164 -8.90 2.94 -28.04
CA ASP A 164 -8.50 4.25 -28.55
C ASP A 164 -9.68 5.23 -28.58
N THR A 165 -9.47 6.44 -28.07
CA THR A 165 -10.37 7.59 -28.15
C THR A 165 -9.65 8.79 -28.77
N LEU A 166 -10.39 9.89 -29.03
CA LEU A 166 -9.82 11.13 -29.58
C LEU A 166 -8.73 11.77 -28.70
N SER A 167 -8.72 11.44 -27.41
CA SER A 167 -7.76 11.98 -26.43
C SER A 167 -6.71 10.96 -25.98
N GLY A 168 -6.61 9.81 -26.66
CA GLY A 168 -5.84 8.64 -26.20
C GLY A 168 -6.73 7.50 -25.72
N TYR A 169 -6.21 6.56 -24.94
CA TYR A 169 -7.01 5.48 -24.34
C TYR A 169 -7.63 5.82 -22.98
#